data_AF-A0A8S1F6R3-F1
#
_entry.id   AF-A0A8S1F6R3-F1
#
_cell.length_a   1.000
_cell.length_b   1.000
_cell.length_c   1.000
_cell.angle_alpha   90.00
_cell.angle_beta   90.00
_cell.angle_gamma   90.00
#
_symmetry.space_group_name_H-M   'P 1'
#
loop_
_entity.id
_entity.type
_entity.pdbx_description
1 polymer ?
#
loop_
_entity_poly.entity_id
_entity_poly.type
_entity_poly.pdbx_seq_one_letter_code
_entity_poly.pdbx_strand_id
1 'polypeptide(L)'
;MRNIFLLVAAVGFCALTACAIDCDAETRCNDDETCCKLDDESWGCCPMKNAVCCDDHTHCCPHGSQCDTEEARCIGADYNDIPMQMKRKATRKIERNEFNEIICPDKGSKCPDGSTCCLLEQGSFGCCPVPDAVCCPDMLHCCPNGFTCHGQFCSQNYARIPHLTKFKSTSIRRKPAIEFIEDDESEEDSDETMNDFAPILCGAGKTCPAKTTCCKNTLPDGKIRHMCCPLSNAVCCDNTCCPHGYHCVDNGKCEKRAHPNADFLDSFY
;
A
#
# COMPACT_ATOMS: atom_id res chain seq x y z
N MET A 1 47.99 -21.96 22.85
CA MET A 1 47.11 -23.06 22.39
C MET A 1 45.89 -23.07 23.32
N ARG A 2 44.64 -22.79 22.97
CA ARG A 2 43.90 -22.78 21.70
C ARG A 2 42.84 -21.66 21.77
N ASN A 3 42.71 -20.90 20.69
CA ASN A 3 41.55 -20.05 20.41
C ASN A 3 40.29 -20.92 20.30
N ILE A 4 39.22 -20.54 20.99
CA ILE A 4 37.87 -21.04 20.70
C ILE A 4 37.09 -19.85 20.14
N PHE A 5 37.03 -19.78 18.81
CA PHE A 5 36.04 -18.98 18.09
C PHE A 5 34.67 -19.57 18.40
N LEU A 6 33.88 -18.88 19.22
CA LEU A 6 32.45 -19.10 19.31
C LEU A 6 31.83 -18.64 18.00
N LEU A 7 31.54 -19.59 17.11
CA LEU A 7 30.63 -19.39 15.99
C LEU A 7 29.24 -19.12 16.57
N VAL A 8 28.89 -17.84 16.70
CA VAL A 8 27.48 -17.44 16.77
C VAL A 8 26.91 -17.74 15.40
N ALA A 9 26.32 -18.93 15.25
CA ALA A 9 25.46 -19.20 14.11
C ALA A 9 24.40 -18.10 14.12
N ALA A 10 24.42 -17.24 13.10
CA ALA A 10 23.31 -16.38 12.77
C ALA A 10 22.17 -17.32 12.35
N VAL A 11 21.48 -17.87 13.36
CA VAL A 11 20.16 -18.43 13.18
C VAL A 11 19.35 -17.21 12.78
N GLY A 12 19.15 -17.05 11.48
CA GLY A 12 18.27 -16.04 10.93
C GLY A 12 16.96 -16.16 11.70
N PHE A 13 16.70 -15.17 12.55
CA PHE A 13 15.39 -14.91 13.07
C PHE A 13 14.54 -14.64 11.83
N CYS A 14 13.97 -15.69 11.25
CA CYS A 14 12.81 -15.55 10.39
C CYS A 14 11.72 -15.10 11.35
N ALA A 15 11.64 -13.79 11.54
CA ALA A 15 10.60 -13.15 12.32
C ALA A 15 9.25 -13.69 11.84
N LEU A 16 8.32 -13.84 12.78
CA LEU A 16 6.95 -14.34 12.65
C LEU A 16 6.04 -13.45 11.76
N THR A 17 6.57 -12.92 10.66
CA THR A 17 5.81 -12.23 9.61
C THR A 17 5.52 -13.25 8.52
N ALA A 18 4.24 -13.63 8.36
CA ALA A 18 3.78 -14.35 7.18
C ALA A 18 4.36 -13.67 5.93
N CYS A 19 5.10 -14.41 5.12
CA CYS A 19 5.66 -13.83 3.92
C CYS A 19 4.51 -13.63 2.92
N ALA A 20 4.60 -12.61 2.09
CA ALA A 20 3.64 -12.39 1.02
C ALA A 20 4.41 -12.41 -0.30
N ILE A 21 3.82 -12.99 -1.35
CA ILE A 21 4.40 -13.01 -2.68
C ILE A 21 3.83 -11.87 -3.51
N ASP A 22 4.71 -11.03 -4.04
CA ASP A 22 4.32 -9.91 -4.87
C ASP A 22 3.94 -10.39 -6.28
N CYS A 23 2.72 -10.09 -6.71
CA CYS A 23 2.26 -10.41 -8.07
C CYS A 23 2.70 -9.35 -9.07
N ASP A 24 2.66 -8.08 -8.66
CA ASP A 24 3.19 -6.95 -9.40
C ASP A 24 3.59 -5.81 -8.45
N ALA A 25 3.66 -4.58 -8.95
CA ALA A 25 3.99 -3.40 -8.14
C ALA A 25 2.91 -3.06 -7.09
N GLU A 26 1.65 -3.43 -7.31
CA GLU A 26 0.50 -2.95 -6.53
C GLU A 26 -0.26 -4.06 -5.79
N THR A 27 -0.01 -5.32 -6.11
CA THR A 27 -0.77 -6.47 -5.60
C THR A 27 0.15 -7.59 -5.11
N ARG A 28 -0.36 -8.36 -4.15
CA ARG A 28 0.33 -9.49 -3.53
C ARG A 28 -0.65 -10.60 -3.16
N CYS A 29 -0.12 -11.81 -3.00
CA CYS A 29 -0.79 -12.97 -2.42
C CYS A 29 -0.06 -13.40 -1.14
N ASN A 30 -0.63 -14.33 -0.39
CA ASN A 30 0.07 -14.97 0.73
C ASN A 30 1.24 -15.83 0.20
N ASP A 31 2.22 -16.13 1.05
CA ASP A 31 3.40 -16.97 0.72
C ASP A 31 3.08 -18.39 0.24
N ASP A 32 1.94 -18.93 0.66
CA ASP A 32 1.47 -20.25 0.25
C ASP A 32 0.53 -20.24 -0.97
N GLU A 33 0.48 -19.10 -1.68
CA GLU A 33 -0.37 -18.91 -2.85
C GLU A 33 0.44 -18.66 -4.12
N THR A 34 -0.25 -18.72 -5.27
CA THR A 34 0.33 -18.43 -6.59
C THR A 34 -0.39 -17.28 -7.26
N CYS A 35 0.36 -16.30 -7.77
CA CYS A 35 -0.18 -15.21 -8.56
C CYS A 35 -0.58 -15.70 -9.95
N CYS A 36 -1.85 -15.53 -10.32
CA CYS A 36 -2.40 -15.86 -11.63
C CYS A 36 -3.18 -14.68 -12.20
N LYS A 37 -3.18 -14.50 -13.52
CA LYS A 37 -4.00 -13.48 -14.17
C LYS A 37 -5.49 -13.85 -14.14
N LEU A 38 -6.31 -12.81 -13.96
CA LEU A 38 -7.76 -12.81 -14.10
C LEU A 38 -8.15 -12.37 -15.52
N ASP A 39 -9.44 -12.44 -15.84
CA ASP A 39 -10.02 -12.09 -17.13
C ASP A 39 -9.90 -10.61 -17.48
N ASP A 40 -9.93 -9.75 -16.46
CA ASP A 40 -9.73 -8.30 -16.53
C ASP A 40 -8.25 -7.88 -16.55
N GLU A 41 -7.34 -8.82 -16.84
CA GLU A 41 -5.87 -8.67 -16.76
C GLU A 41 -5.32 -8.32 -15.36
N SER A 42 -6.17 -8.22 -14.34
CA SER A 42 -5.73 -8.02 -12.97
C SER A 42 -5.15 -9.31 -12.37
N TRP A 43 -4.52 -9.20 -11.20
CA TRP A 43 -3.95 -10.35 -10.51
C TRP A 43 -4.94 -10.98 -9.54
N GLY A 44 -4.93 -12.31 -9.53
CA GLY A 44 -5.59 -13.15 -8.56
C GLY A 44 -4.61 -14.08 -7.85
N CYS A 45 -5.01 -14.57 -6.70
CA CYS A 45 -4.31 -15.58 -5.91
C CYS A 45 -5.00 -16.92 -6.05
N CYS A 46 -4.21 -17.92 -6.40
CA CYS A 46 -4.59 -19.32 -6.25
C CYS A 46 -4.25 -19.79 -4.84
N PRO A 47 -5.17 -20.48 -4.14
CA PRO A 47 -5.02 -20.88 -2.74
C PRO A 47 -4.01 -22.02 -2.53
N MET A 48 -3.09 -22.20 -3.47
CA MET A 48 -2.10 -23.28 -3.51
C MET A 48 -0.77 -22.73 -4.02
N LYS A 49 0.31 -23.25 -3.48
CA LYS A 49 1.67 -22.94 -3.91
C LYS A 49 2.01 -23.64 -5.22
N ASN A 50 2.75 -22.95 -6.10
CA ASN A 50 3.16 -23.43 -7.41
C ASN A 50 1.99 -23.95 -8.27
N ALA A 51 0.82 -23.31 -8.16
CA ALA A 51 -0.37 -23.68 -8.89
C ALA A 51 -0.20 -23.48 -10.40
N VAL A 52 -0.89 -24.29 -11.19
CA VAL A 52 -1.04 -24.12 -12.63
C VAL A 52 -2.19 -23.15 -12.86
N CYS A 53 -1.91 -21.97 -13.41
CA CYS A 53 -2.92 -21.00 -13.81
C CYS A 53 -3.61 -21.50 -15.08
N CYS A 54 -4.93 -21.74 -15.04
CA CYS A 54 -5.68 -22.17 -16.21
C CYS A 54 -5.98 -20.99 -17.16
N ASP A 55 -6.10 -21.29 -18.45
CA ASP A 55 -6.37 -20.33 -19.54
C ASP A 55 -7.81 -19.79 -19.55
N ASP A 56 -8.68 -20.35 -18.70
CA ASP A 56 -10.02 -19.81 -18.46
C ASP A 56 -10.03 -18.52 -17.62
N HIS A 57 -8.83 -18.07 -17.20
CA HIS A 57 -8.60 -16.87 -16.39
C HIS A 57 -9.34 -16.81 -15.05
N THR A 58 -10.00 -17.89 -14.63
CA THR A 58 -10.85 -17.91 -13.43
C THR A 58 -10.45 -19.00 -12.46
N HIS A 59 -9.86 -20.09 -12.95
CA HIS A 59 -9.47 -21.23 -12.14
C HIS A 59 -7.99 -21.57 -12.22
N CYS A 60 -7.57 -22.40 -11.28
CA CYS A 60 -6.24 -22.97 -11.23
C CYS A 60 -6.24 -24.37 -10.65
N CYS A 61 -5.14 -25.07 -10.94
CA CYS A 61 -4.93 -26.45 -10.58
C CYS A 61 -3.67 -26.63 -9.73
N PRO A 62 -3.57 -27.71 -8.94
CA PRO A 62 -2.36 -28.02 -8.19
C PRO A 62 -1.14 -28.21 -9.10
N HIS A 63 0.05 -28.04 -8.54
CA HIS A 63 1.30 -28.33 -9.22
C HIS A 63 1.32 -29.77 -9.79
N GLY A 64 1.77 -29.93 -11.03
CA GLY A 64 1.88 -31.24 -11.69
C GLY A 64 0.58 -31.78 -12.28
N SER A 65 -0.50 -30.99 -12.31
CA SER A 65 -1.75 -31.32 -12.99
C SER A 65 -2.01 -30.41 -14.20
N GLN A 66 -2.88 -30.85 -15.09
CA GLN A 66 -3.30 -30.14 -16.29
C GLN A 66 -4.75 -29.68 -16.15
N CYS A 67 -5.04 -28.46 -16.61
CA CYS A 67 -6.41 -27.94 -16.63
C CYS A 67 -7.19 -28.59 -17.79
N ASP A 68 -8.32 -29.21 -17.46
CA ASP A 68 -9.39 -29.55 -18.38
C ASP A 68 -10.52 -28.54 -18.15
N THR A 69 -10.48 -27.47 -18.93
CA THR A 69 -11.43 -26.35 -18.81
C THR A 69 -12.82 -26.68 -19.37
N GLU A 70 -12.96 -27.73 -20.19
CA GLU A 70 -14.26 -28.17 -20.72
C GLU A 70 -15.07 -28.88 -19.63
N GLU A 71 -14.42 -29.77 -18.89
CA GLU A 71 -15.04 -30.52 -17.78
C GLU A 71 -14.82 -29.84 -16.40
N ALA A 72 -14.18 -28.67 -16.39
CA ALA A 72 -13.84 -27.88 -15.21
C ALA A 72 -13.08 -28.66 -14.12
N ARG A 73 -12.08 -29.46 -14.52
CA ARG A 73 -11.30 -30.34 -13.64
C ARG A 73 -9.79 -30.25 -13.88
N CYS A 74 -9.02 -30.67 -12.88
CA CYS A 74 -7.59 -30.83 -12.94
C CYS A 74 -7.25 -32.31 -13.11
N ILE A 75 -6.54 -32.66 -14.18
CA ILE A 75 -6.13 -34.02 -14.51
C ILE A 75 -4.67 -34.20 -14.12
N GLY A 76 -4.32 -35.23 -13.34
CA GLY A 76 -2.93 -35.49 -12.95
C GLY A 76 -2.71 -36.90 -12.42
N ALA A 77 -1.48 -37.42 -12.54
CA ALA A 77 -1.14 -38.78 -12.11
C ALA A 77 -1.32 -39.01 -10.60
N ASP A 78 -1.13 -37.95 -9.81
CA ASP A 78 -1.19 -38.00 -8.34
C ASP A 78 -2.58 -37.62 -7.78
N TYR A 79 -3.50 -37.14 -8.62
CA TYR A 79 -4.79 -36.60 -8.22
C TYR A 79 -5.89 -37.21 -9.09
N ASN A 80 -6.75 -38.05 -8.52
CA ASN A 80 -7.93 -38.59 -9.20
C ASN A 80 -8.88 -37.44 -9.58
N ASP A 81 -8.71 -36.87 -10.78
CA ASP A 81 -9.52 -35.83 -11.42
C ASP A 81 -10.31 -34.96 -10.44
N ILE A 82 -9.68 -33.91 -9.92
CA ILE A 82 -10.28 -33.02 -8.92
C ILE A 82 -10.89 -31.77 -9.57
N PRO A 83 -11.93 -31.14 -9.00
CA PRO A 83 -12.43 -29.86 -9.50
C PRO A 83 -11.36 -28.77 -9.48
N MET A 84 -11.37 -27.89 -10.49
CA MET A 84 -10.46 -26.74 -10.49
C MET A 84 -10.80 -25.78 -9.33
N GLN A 85 -9.78 -25.13 -8.78
CA GLN A 85 -9.94 -24.14 -7.69
C GLN A 85 -10.14 -22.74 -8.26
N MET A 86 -11.03 -21.96 -7.66
CA MET A 86 -11.24 -20.57 -8.07
C MET A 86 -10.10 -19.67 -7.60
N LYS A 87 -9.73 -18.72 -8.46
CA LYS A 87 -8.84 -17.60 -8.11
C LYS A 87 -9.62 -16.60 -7.23
N ARG A 88 -8.98 -16.05 -6.20
CA ARG A 88 -9.46 -14.85 -5.50
C ARG A 88 -8.72 -13.62 -6.03
N LYS A 89 -9.30 -12.41 -5.99
CA LYS A 89 -8.54 -11.20 -6.35
C LYS A 89 -7.34 -11.03 -5.43
N ALA A 90 -6.20 -10.64 -5.99
CA ALA A 90 -5.00 -10.39 -5.23
C ALA A 90 -5.18 -9.18 -4.30
N THR A 91 -4.56 -9.25 -3.13
CA THR A 91 -4.66 -8.19 -2.13
C THR A 91 -3.80 -7.02 -2.58
N ARG A 92 -4.32 -5.80 -2.49
CA ARG A 92 -3.52 -4.60 -2.78
C ARG A 92 -2.42 -4.44 -1.72
N LYS A 93 -1.23 -4.04 -2.16
CA LYS A 93 -0.16 -3.63 -1.26
C LYS A 93 -0.58 -2.34 -0.56
N ILE A 94 -0.58 -2.38 0.76
CA ILE A 94 -0.85 -1.21 1.59
C ILE A 94 0.44 -0.39 1.67
N GLU A 95 0.39 0.85 1.18
CA GLU A 95 1.45 1.84 1.40
C GLU A 95 1.14 2.61 2.68
N ARG A 96 2.14 2.79 3.54
CA ARG A 96 1.98 3.45 4.84
C ARG A 96 3.04 4.53 5.01
N ASN A 97 2.69 5.57 5.74
CA ASN A 97 3.67 6.56 6.18
C ASN A 97 4.28 6.18 7.54
N GLU A 98 5.19 7.03 8.00
CA GLU A 98 5.91 6.92 9.27
C GLU A 98 5.01 6.96 10.52
N PHE A 99 3.75 7.37 10.36
CA PHE A 99 2.72 7.38 11.41
C PHE A 99 1.78 6.17 11.31
N ASN A 100 2.15 5.15 10.51
CA ASN A 100 1.35 3.96 10.23
C ASN A 100 -0.02 4.23 9.56
N GLU A 101 -0.23 5.46 9.05
CA GLU A 101 -1.43 5.81 8.30
C GLU A 101 -1.34 5.26 6.88
N ILE A 102 -2.48 4.80 6.36
CA ILE A 102 -2.58 4.15 5.06
C ILE A 102 -2.70 5.21 3.97
N ILE A 103 -1.76 5.21 3.03
CA ILE A 103 -1.78 6.09 1.85
C ILE A 103 -2.68 5.49 0.79
N CYS A 104 -3.71 6.25 0.39
CA CYS A 104 -4.68 5.77 -0.59
C CYS A 104 -4.08 5.74 -2.01
N PRO A 105 -4.71 4.99 -2.93
CA PRO A 105 -4.22 4.84 -4.31
C PRO A 105 -4.05 6.15 -5.08
N ASP A 106 -4.81 7.20 -4.75
CA ASP A 106 -4.66 8.54 -5.32
C ASP A 106 -3.37 9.26 -4.89
N LYS A 107 -2.66 8.74 -3.89
CA LYS A 107 -1.46 9.31 -3.27
C LYS A 107 -1.63 10.71 -2.70
N GLY A 108 -2.86 11.23 -2.69
CA GLY A 108 -3.24 12.54 -2.17
C GLY A 108 -4.10 12.44 -0.91
N SER A 109 -4.53 11.23 -0.53
CA SER A 109 -5.38 10.98 0.61
C SER A 109 -4.83 9.88 1.51
N LYS A 110 -5.21 9.91 2.78
CA LYS A 110 -4.81 8.92 3.78
C LYS A 110 -5.94 8.51 4.71
N CYS A 111 -5.84 7.28 5.20
CA CYS A 111 -6.73 6.66 6.18
C CYS A 111 -5.95 6.31 7.46
N PRO A 112 -6.61 6.25 8.63
CA PRO A 112 -5.96 5.77 9.84
C PRO A 112 -5.58 4.29 9.71
N ASP A 113 -4.73 3.82 10.60
CA ASP A 113 -4.39 2.40 10.66
C ASP A 113 -5.64 1.52 10.87
N GLY A 114 -5.56 0.27 10.40
CA GLY A 114 -6.68 -0.69 10.46
C GLY A 114 -7.86 -0.35 9.55
N SER A 115 -7.73 0.62 8.65
CA SER A 115 -8.78 0.98 7.68
C SER A 115 -8.45 0.50 6.27
N THR A 116 -9.43 0.57 5.35
CA THR A 116 -9.22 0.29 3.92
C THR A 116 -9.63 1.48 3.07
N CYS A 117 -8.76 1.94 2.16
CA CYS A 117 -9.12 2.99 1.20
C CYS A 117 -10.12 2.47 0.17
N CYS A 118 -11.29 3.10 0.09
CA CYS A 118 -12.37 2.78 -0.85
C CYS A 118 -12.80 4.02 -1.64
N LEU A 119 -13.19 3.83 -2.89
CA LEU A 119 -13.71 4.93 -3.72
C LEU A 119 -15.10 5.42 -3.26
N LEU A 120 -15.33 6.72 -3.42
CA LEU A 120 -16.61 7.44 -3.23
C LEU A 120 -17.14 7.97 -4.58
N GLU A 121 -18.42 8.39 -4.64
CA GLU A 121 -19.17 8.80 -5.86
C GLU A 121 -18.53 9.92 -6.72
N GLN A 122 -17.51 10.60 -6.22
CA GLN A 122 -16.83 11.71 -6.91
C GLN A 122 -15.38 11.38 -7.30
N GLY A 123 -14.99 10.09 -7.23
CA GLY A 123 -13.61 9.66 -7.47
C GLY A 123 -12.64 10.00 -6.33
N SER A 124 -13.14 10.56 -5.23
CA SER A 124 -12.37 10.75 -4.00
C SER A 124 -12.34 9.45 -3.19
N PHE A 125 -11.36 9.33 -2.29
CA PHE A 125 -11.24 8.19 -1.40
C PHE A 125 -11.94 8.42 -0.06
N GLY A 126 -12.55 7.37 0.46
CA GLY A 126 -13.02 7.22 1.82
C GLY A 126 -12.32 6.04 2.50
N CYS A 127 -12.51 5.93 3.80
CA CYS A 127 -11.94 4.89 4.63
C CYS A 127 -13.05 3.97 5.13
N CYS A 128 -12.90 2.67 4.88
CA CYS A 128 -13.67 1.66 5.57
C CYS A 128 -13.04 1.39 6.94
N PRO A 129 -13.79 1.30 8.05
CA PRO A 129 -13.25 1.18 9.41
C PRO A 129 -12.72 -0.23 9.76
N VAL A 130 -12.43 -1.07 8.76
CA VAL A 130 -11.85 -2.40 8.93
C VAL A 130 -10.76 -2.65 7.88
N PRO A 131 -9.74 -3.48 8.18
CA PRO A 131 -8.70 -3.82 7.24
C PRO A 131 -9.22 -4.81 6.18
N ASP A 132 -8.56 -4.83 5.03
CA ASP A 132 -8.83 -5.73 3.90
C ASP A 132 -10.32 -5.81 3.52
N ALA A 133 -11.00 -4.67 3.62
CA ALA A 133 -12.43 -4.55 3.39
C ALA A 133 -12.77 -4.69 1.90
N VAL A 134 -13.95 -5.25 1.63
CA VAL A 134 -14.54 -5.26 0.30
C VAL A 134 -15.31 -3.96 0.10
N CYS A 135 -14.83 -3.11 -0.80
CA CYS A 135 -15.49 -1.85 -1.15
C CYS A 135 -16.74 -2.12 -2.00
N CYS A 136 -17.93 -1.73 -1.53
CA CYS A 136 -19.16 -1.97 -2.27
C CYS A 136 -19.31 -1.02 -3.47
N PRO A 137 -20.00 -1.47 -4.54
CA PRO A 137 -20.19 -0.70 -5.76
C PRO A 137 -21.10 0.52 -5.57
N ASP A 138 -21.85 0.57 -4.47
CA ASP A 138 -22.66 1.73 -4.08
C ASP A 138 -21.83 2.96 -3.69
N MET A 139 -20.50 2.84 -3.66
CA MET A 139 -19.55 3.91 -3.35
C MET A 139 -19.74 4.56 -1.96
N LEU A 140 -20.56 3.98 -1.08
CA LEU A 140 -20.87 4.51 0.25
C LEU A 140 -20.51 3.52 1.36
N HIS A 141 -20.59 2.22 1.07
CA HIS A 141 -20.45 1.19 2.07
C HIS A 141 -19.35 0.17 1.73
N CYS A 142 -18.97 -0.58 2.74
CA CYS A 142 -17.98 -1.63 2.63
C CYS A 142 -18.37 -2.82 3.50
N CYS A 143 -17.82 -3.98 3.16
CA CYS A 143 -17.97 -5.22 3.90
C CYS A 143 -16.63 -5.65 4.50
N PRO A 144 -16.62 -6.34 5.66
CA PRO A 144 -15.42 -6.98 6.19
C PRO A 144 -14.83 -7.99 5.20
N ASN A 145 -13.55 -8.33 5.41
CA ASN A 145 -12.89 -9.35 4.62
C ASN A 145 -13.68 -10.67 4.59
N GLY A 146 -13.76 -11.31 3.41
CA GLY A 146 -14.51 -12.56 3.20
C GLY A 146 -16.01 -12.39 2.93
N PHE A 147 -16.58 -11.19 3.13
CA PHE A 147 -17.97 -10.91 2.80
C PHE A 147 -18.14 -10.33 1.39
N THR A 148 -19.29 -10.61 0.78
CA THR A 148 -19.69 -10.02 -0.51
C THR A 148 -20.80 -8.99 -0.28
N CYS A 149 -20.72 -7.86 -0.99
CA CYS A 149 -21.77 -6.84 -0.98
C CYS A 149 -23.02 -7.35 -1.71
N HIS A 150 -24.16 -7.36 -1.02
CA HIS A 150 -25.45 -7.74 -1.60
C HIS A 150 -26.52 -6.73 -1.20
N GLY A 151 -26.76 -5.73 -2.07
CA GLY A 151 -27.66 -4.62 -1.78
C GLY A 151 -27.22 -3.84 -0.54
N GLN A 152 -28.03 -3.87 0.53
CA GLN A 152 -27.76 -3.14 1.79
C GLN A 152 -27.11 -4.00 2.89
N PHE A 153 -26.58 -5.19 2.56
CA PHE A 153 -25.96 -6.07 3.54
C PHE A 153 -24.75 -6.78 2.97
N CYS A 154 -23.93 -7.28 3.88
CA CYS A 154 -22.80 -8.14 3.61
C CYS A 154 -23.22 -9.59 3.83
N SER A 155 -22.94 -10.46 2.86
CA SER A 155 -23.25 -11.88 2.96
C SER A 155 -22.01 -12.74 2.77
N GLN A 156 -21.88 -13.78 3.59
CA GLN A 156 -20.89 -14.85 3.45
C GLN A 156 -21.52 -16.16 3.93
N ASN A 157 -21.71 -17.13 3.03
CA ASN A 157 -22.45 -18.37 3.30
C ASN A 157 -23.84 -18.08 3.90
N TYR A 158 -24.08 -18.45 5.17
CA TYR A 158 -25.33 -18.21 5.90
C TYR A 158 -25.31 -16.93 6.75
N ALA A 159 -24.14 -16.27 6.89
CA ALA A 159 -24.02 -15.05 7.66
C ALA A 159 -24.48 -13.85 6.84
N ARG A 160 -25.35 -13.03 7.43
CA ARG A 160 -25.84 -11.78 6.86
C ARG A 160 -25.72 -10.67 7.90
N ILE A 161 -24.86 -9.70 7.64
CA ILE A 161 -24.58 -8.59 8.53
C ILE A 161 -24.83 -7.25 7.82
N PRO A 162 -25.17 -6.18 8.55
CA PRO A 162 -25.21 -4.84 7.97
C PRO A 162 -23.85 -4.45 7.40
N HIS A 163 -23.86 -3.71 6.31
CA HIS A 163 -22.66 -3.07 5.79
C HIS A 163 -22.09 -2.00 6.73
N LEU A 164 -20.81 -1.71 6.58
CA LEU A 164 -20.13 -0.63 7.26
C LEU A 164 -20.17 0.62 6.38
N THR A 165 -20.39 1.79 6.96
CA THR A 165 -20.36 3.06 6.23
C THR A 165 -18.93 3.57 6.12
N LYS A 166 -18.53 3.99 4.92
CA LYS A 166 -17.24 4.66 4.69
C LYS A 166 -17.26 6.05 5.33
N PHE A 167 -16.15 6.48 5.92
CA PHE A 167 -15.93 7.88 6.30
C PHE A 167 -14.98 8.57 5.31
N LYS A 168 -14.99 9.90 5.25
CA LYS A 168 -14.10 10.62 4.33
C LYS A 168 -12.64 10.43 4.72
N SER A 169 -11.78 10.19 3.73
CA SER A 169 -10.34 10.16 3.94
C SER A 169 -9.81 11.57 4.27
N THR A 170 -8.63 11.61 4.89
CA THR A 170 -7.95 12.88 5.17
C THR A 170 -7.02 13.21 4.02
N SER A 171 -7.14 14.41 3.43
CA SER A 171 -6.21 14.85 2.40
C SER A 171 -4.80 15.06 2.96
N ILE A 172 -3.80 14.60 2.23
CA ILE A 172 -2.38 14.85 2.49
C ILE A 172 -2.07 16.28 2.04
N ARG A 173 -2.07 17.20 3.02
CA ARG A 173 -1.84 18.63 2.79
C ARG A 173 -0.64 19.11 3.56
N ARG A 174 0.01 20.14 3.02
CA ARG A 174 1.08 20.83 3.73
C ARG A 174 0.48 21.68 4.86
N LYS A 175 1.11 21.67 6.03
CA LYS A 175 0.77 22.55 7.15
C LYS A 175 1.83 23.65 7.30
N PRO A 176 1.52 24.83 7.85
CA PRO A 176 2.56 25.83 8.13
C PRO A 176 3.63 25.27 9.05
N ALA A 177 4.90 25.59 8.77
CA ALA A 177 5.98 25.32 9.72
C ALA A 177 5.80 26.18 10.97
N ILE A 178 6.13 25.62 12.13
CA ILE A 178 5.97 26.26 13.44
C ILE A 178 7.24 27.04 13.73
N GLU A 179 7.13 28.20 14.38
CA GLU A 179 8.30 28.96 14.84
C GLU A 179 8.93 28.22 16.02
N PHE A 180 10.26 28.05 16.00
CA PHE A 180 10.99 27.64 17.19
C PHE A 180 10.77 28.72 18.24
N ILE A 181 10.08 28.35 19.33
CA ILE A 181 10.23 29.08 20.58
C ILE A 181 11.49 28.48 21.20
N GLU A 182 12.53 29.31 21.34
CA GLU A 182 13.65 28.98 22.22
C GLU A 182 13.09 28.98 23.64
N ASP A 183 12.51 27.86 24.06
CA ASP A 183 12.23 27.65 25.47
C ASP A 183 13.60 27.42 26.12
N ASP A 184 14.12 28.48 26.72
CA ASP A 184 15.25 28.45 27.65
C ASP A 184 15.03 27.32 28.68
N GLU A 185 16.07 26.52 28.87
CA GLU A 185 16.22 25.48 29.91
C GLU A 185 15.34 24.22 29.80
N SER A 186 15.91 23.15 29.24
CA SER A 186 15.83 21.84 29.88
C SER A 186 17.11 21.05 29.65
N GLU A 187 17.54 20.43 30.74
CA GLU A 187 18.87 19.91 31.01
C GLU A 187 19.32 18.81 30.03
N GLU A 188 20.62 18.80 29.77
CA GLU A 188 21.33 17.72 29.10
C GLU A 188 21.16 16.42 29.89
N ASP A 189 20.39 15.47 29.36
CA ASP A 189 20.62 14.06 29.67
C ASP A 189 20.79 13.31 28.34
N SER A 190 22.06 13.14 27.98
CA SER A 190 22.51 12.46 26.77
C SER A 190 22.41 10.96 26.96
N ASP A 191 21.28 10.37 26.58
CA ASP A 191 21.24 8.95 26.22
C ASP A 191 21.35 8.86 24.68
N GLU A 192 22.46 8.34 24.17
CA GLU A 192 22.83 8.31 22.74
C GLU A 192 22.00 7.29 21.91
N THR A 193 20.70 7.20 22.15
CA THR A 193 19.79 6.48 21.27
C THR A 193 18.49 7.25 21.13
N MET A 194 18.25 7.83 19.94
CA MET A 194 16.95 8.11 19.29
C MET A 194 16.96 9.47 18.54
N ASN A 195 17.81 9.61 17.52
CA ASN A 195 17.75 10.71 16.55
C ASN A 195 16.46 10.73 15.68
N ASP A 196 15.53 9.81 15.90
CA ASP A 196 14.37 9.58 15.03
C ASP A 196 13.16 10.49 15.35
N PHE A 197 13.22 11.26 16.45
CA PHE A 197 12.19 12.20 16.89
C PHE A 197 12.60 13.67 16.81
N ALA A 198 13.79 13.98 16.31
CA ALA A 198 14.25 15.36 16.21
C ALA A 198 13.42 16.18 15.20
N PRO A 199 13.03 17.43 15.54
CA PRO A 199 12.32 18.31 14.61
C PRO A 199 13.22 18.66 13.41
N ILE A 200 12.60 18.81 12.24
CA ILE A 200 13.30 19.13 11.00
C ILE A 200 13.39 20.64 10.86
N LEU A 201 14.62 21.16 10.74
CA LEU A 201 14.89 22.57 10.47
C LEU A 201 14.30 22.97 9.10
N CYS A 202 13.39 23.95 9.13
CA CYS A 202 12.63 24.40 7.97
C CYS A 202 12.81 25.90 7.70
N GLY A 203 14.05 26.40 7.84
CA GLY A 203 14.47 27.76 7.47
C GLY A 203 13.83 28.90 8.31
N ALA A 204 14.51 30.04 8.42
CA ALA A 204 14.01 31.24 9.09
C ALA A 204 13.46 30.99 10.52
N GLY A 205 14.16 30.17 11.31
CA GLY A 205 13.74 29.82 12.68
C GLY A 205 12.51 28.91 12.74
N LYS A 206 12.11 28.25 11.65
CA LYS A 206 10.92 27.38 11.61
C LYS A 206 11.28 25.92 11.62
N THR A 207 10.37 25.11 12.13
CA THR A 207 10.48 23.64 12.16
C THR A 207 9.28 22.94 11.59
N CYS A 208 9.56 21.70 11.18
CA CYS A 208 8.57 20.69 10.95
C CYS A 208 8.74 19.55 11.95
N PRO A 209 7.66 18.79 12.25
CA PRO A 209 7.76 17.58 13.07
C PRO A 209 8.78 16.59 12.49
N ALA A 210 9.29 15.70 13.32
CA ALA A 210 10.15 14.61 12.86
C ALA A 210 9.49 13.80 11.72
N LYS A 211 10.31 13.23 10.84
CA LYS A 211 9.87 12.37 9.72
C LYS A 211 8.91 13.02 8.72
N THR A 212 8.90 14.35 8.66
CA THR A 212 8.15 15.13 7.67
C THR A 212 9.07 15.68 6.58
N THR A 213 8.53 16.36 5.58
CA THR A 213 9.35 17.06 4.58
C THR A 213 9.11 18.56 4.66
N CYS A 214 10.18 19.34 4.83
CA CYS A 214 10.12 20.80 4.73
C CYS A 214 10.01 21.23 3.27
N CYS A 215 8.93 21.95 2.96
CA CYS A 215 8.66 22.52 1.65
C CYS A 215 8.72 24.04 1.71
N LYS A 216 9.39 24.63 0.72
CA LYS A 216 9.42 26.08 0.50
C LYS A 216 8.40 26.44 -0.57
N ASN A 217 7.63 27.49 -0.35
CA ASN A 217 6.70 28.04 -1.32
C ASN A 217 6.96 29.53 -1.50
N THR A 218 7.20 29.99 -2.72
CA THR A 218 7.42 31.41 -3.02
C THR A 218 6.09 32.05 -3.39
N LEU A 219 5.65 33.00 -2.58
CA LEU A 219 4.42 33.75 -2.80
C LEU A 219 4.60 34.80 -3.93
N PRO A 220 3.51 35.28 -4.54
CA PRO A 220 3.58 36.29 -5.61
C PRO A 220 4.26 37.60 -5.20
N ASP A 221 4.29 37.91 -3.90
CA ASP A 221 4.98 39.08 -3.33
C ASP A 221 6.48 38.85 -3.07
N GLY A 222 7.02 37.69 -3.50
CA GLY A 222 8.42 37.30 -3.31
C GLY A 222 8.73 36.74 -1.93
N LYS A 223 7.76 36.64 -1.01
CA LYS A 223 7.99 36.07 0.32
C LYS A 223 8.05 34.54 0.26
N ILE A 224 8.94 33.97 1.06
CA ILE A 224 9.07 32.51 1.19
C ILE A 224 8.25 32.03 2.38
N ARG A 225 7.29 31.14 2.11
CA ARG A 225 6.53 30.42 3.13
C ARG A 225 7.11 29.02 3.31
N HIS A 226 7.40 28.67 4.56
CA HIS A 226 7.86 27.35 4.94
C HIS A 226 6.67 26.49 5.41
N MET A 227 6.55 25.30 4.86
CA MET A 227 5.42 24.40 5.03
C MET A 227 5.92 22.97 5.26
N CYS A 228 5.23 22.19 6.08
CA CYS A 228 5.56 20.83 6.43
C CYS A 228 4.61 19.85 5.72
N CYS A 229 5.17 18.93 4.94
CA CYS A 229 4.44 17.79 4.40
C CYS A 229 4.52 16.59 5.35
N PRO A 230 3.40 15.93 5.70
CA PRO A 230 3.41 14.81 6.66
C PRO A 230 4.02 13.50 6.13
N LEU A 231 4.61 13.51 4.92
CA LEU A 231 5.32 12.37 4.35
C LEU A 231 6.84 12.61 4.44
N SER A 232 7.61 11.54 4.64
CA SER A 232 9.07 11.55 4.54
C SER A 232 9.49 11.58 3.06
N ASN A 233 10.55 12.34 2.75
CA ASN A 233 11.10 12.49 1.38
C ASN A 233 10.06 12.83 0.29
N ALA A 234 9.10 13.67 0.64
CA ALA A 234 7.97 13.99 -0.20
C ALA A 234 8.35 14.96 -1.33
N VAL A 235 7.62 14.89 -2.44
CA VAL A 235 7.66 15.91 -3.48
C VAL A 235 6.69 17.04 -3.13
N CYS A 236 7.24 18.25 -3.02
CA CYS A 236 6.48 19.44 -2.63
C CYS A 236 5.68 20.01 -3.81
N CYS A 237 4.35 20.09 -3.67
CA CYS A 237 3.44 20.74 -4.62
C CYS A 237 2.94 22.08 -4.06
N ASP A 238 2.02 22.78 -4.75
CA ASP A 238 1.53 24.11 -4.36
C ASP A 238 0.81 24.18 -3.00
N ASN A 239 -0.01 23.19 -2.65
CA ASN A 239 -0.65 23.10 -1.31
C ASN A 239 -0.75 21.65 -0.81
N THR A 240 -0.39 20.70 -1.66
CA THR A 240 -0.33 19.26 -1.39
C THR A 240 1.12 18.80 -1.41
N CYS A 241 1.33 17.51 -1.20
CA CYS A 241 2.61 16.87 -1.45
C CYS A 241 2.37 15.42 -1.89
N CYS A 242 3.30 14.91 -2.69
CA CYS A 242 3.25 13.54 -3.19
C CYS A 242 4.31 12.67 -2.51
N PRO A 243 4.06 11.36 -2.37
CA PRO A 243 5.09 10.41 -1.94
C PRO A 243 6.32 10.43 -2.85
N HIS A 244 7.44 9.93 -2.34
CA HIS A 244 8.68 9.81 -3.10
C HIS A 244 8.46 8.98 -4.39
N GLY A 245 9.04 9.42 -5.51
CA GLY A 245 8.88 8.78 -6.82
C GLY A 245 7.66 9.23 -7.63
N TYR A 246 6.81 10.10 -7.07
CA TYR A 246 5.68 10.72 -7.77
C TYR A 246 5.98 12.18 -8.11
N HIS A 247 5.23 12.75 -9.05
CA HIS A 247 5.29 14.15 -9.42
C HIS A 247 3.92 14.80 -9.35
N CYS A 248 3.91 16.11 -9.09
CA CYS A 248 2.70 16.91 -8.99
C CYS A 248 2.13 17.17 -10.39
N VAL A 249 0.82 16.94 -10.53
CA VAL A 249 0.02 17.30 -11.70
C VAL A 249 -1.02 18.34 -11.30
N ASP A 250 -1.69 18.96 -12.29
CA ASP A 250 -2.76 19.93 -12.05
C ASP A 250 -3.81 19.39 -11.05
N ASN A 251 -4.34 20.29 -10.22
CA ASN A 251 -5.25 19.99 -9.11
C ASN A 251 -4.64 19.20 -7.94
N GLY A 252 -3.31 19.10 -7.86
CA GLY A 252 -2.62 18.49 -6.73
C GLY A 252 -2.68 16.95 -6.72
N LYS A 253 -2.92 16.35 -7.90
CA LYS A 253 -2.79 14.90 -8.12
C LYS A 253 -1.32 14.50 -8.19
N CYS A 254 -1.07 13.22 -7.97
CA CYS A 254 0.26 12.64 -7.97
C CYS A 254 0.34 11.53 -9.02
N GLU A 255 1.28 11.63 -9.94
CA GLU A 255 1.51 10.61 -10.96
C GLU A 255 2.92 10.03 -10.83
N LYS A 256 3.08 8.73 -11.11
CA LYS A 256 4.39 8.09 -11.12
C LYS A 256 5.12 8.54 -12.37
N ARG A 257 6.39 8.94 -12.27
CA ARG A 257 7.19 9.14 -13.49
C ARG A 257 7.27 7.79 -14.21
N ALA A 258 6.85 7.74 -15.47
CA ALA A 258 7.24 6.63 -16.32
C ALA A 258 8.78 6.61 -16.34
N HIS A 259 9.39 5.47 -16.01
CA HIS A 259 10.78 5.29 -16.41
C HIS A 259 10.81 5.53 -17.92
N PRO A 260 11.62 6.45 -18.45
CA PRO A 260 11.91 6.38 -19.87
C PRO A 260 12.46 4.98 -20.10
N ASN A 261 11.78 4.20 -20.95
CA ASN A 261 12.34 2.96 -21.47
C ASN A 261 13.75 3.30 -21.95
N ALA A 262 14.75 2.70 -21.32
CA ALA A 262 16.14 2.78 -21.76
C ALA A 262 16.35 1.85 -22.98
N ASP A 263 15.40 1.85 -23.92
CA ASP A 263 15.37 1.00 -25.12
C ASP A 263 14.89 1.79 -26.36
N PHE A 264 15.23 3.09 -26.46
CA PHE A 264 15.03 3.83 -27.71
C PHE A 264 16.03 4.99 -27.90
N LEU A 265 17.32 4.72 -27.69
CA LEU A 265 18.42 5.53 -28.23
C LEU A 265 19.59 4.62 -28.59
N ASP A 266 19.47 3.90 -29.70
CA ASP A 266 20.60 3.64 -30.59
C ASP A 266 20.09 3.12 -31.95
N SER A 267 19.83 4.03 -32.88
CA SER A 267 19.78 3.73 -34.32
C SER A 267 19.69 5.01 -35.16
N PHE A 268 20.59 5.96 -34.92
CA PHE A 268 20.95 6.97 -35.93
C PHE A 268 22.40 7.41 -35.70
N TYR A 269 23.34 6.57 -36.10
CA TYR A 269 24.62 6.94 -36.72
C TYR A 269 25.14 5.76 -37.53
#